data_AF-A0A9E2E9A8-F1
#
_entry.id   AF-A0A9E2E9A8-F1
#
_cell.length_a   1.000
_cell.length_b   1.000
_cell.length_c   1.000
_cell.angle_alpha   90.00
_cell.angle_beta   90.00
_cell.angle_gamma   90.00
#
_symmetry.space_group_name_H-M   'P 1'
#
loop_
_entity.id
_entity.type
_entity.pdbx_description
1 polymer ?
#
loop_
_entity_poly.entity_id
_entity_poly.type
_entity_poly.pdbx_seq_one_letter_code
_entity_poly.pdbx_strand_id
1 'polypeptide(L)'
;MVEIKLNAPLDGSSVLVMPGIDLAKSGIAAIIVDGGGIHIGKYTSLSTYTKELSQNVGNYIEGRPYRENNPDGFRRIHRALGEAVKVKASISVVLMENWDSQSQGENLKNKLMESIGTL
;
A
#
# COMPACT_ATOMS: atom_id res chain seq x y z
N MET A 1 1.89 -19.07 10.05
CA MET A 1 2.40 -17.86 9.38
C MET A 1 1.67 -17.77 8.05
N VAL A 2 0.93 -16.70 7.79
CA VAL A 2 0.21 -16.54 6.51
C VAL A 2 1.18 -15.88 5.53
N GLU A 3 1.53 -16.57 4.45
CA GLU A 3 2.33 -15.99 3.37
C GLU A 3 1.38 -15.23 2.44
N ILE A 4 1.55 -13.90 2.36
CA ILE A 4 0.79 -13.06 1.44
C ILE A 4 1.75 -12.62 0.33
N LYS A 5 1.41 -12.97 -0.91
CA LYS A 5 2.12 -12.53 -2.10
C LYS A 5 1.34 -11.42 -2.79
N LEU A 6 2.05 -10.36 -3.17
CA LEU A 6 1.50 -9.34 -4.06
C LEU A 6 1.60 -9.80 -5.50
N ASN A 7 0.81 -9.20 -6.38
CA ASN A 7 0.89 -9.47 -7.80
C ASN A 7 2.06 -8.67 -8.41
N ALA A 8 2.58 -9.13 -9.54
CA ALA A 8 3.52 -8.34 -10.33
C ALA A 8 2.94 -6.94 -10.63
N PRO A 9 3.77 -5.88 -10.59
CA PRO A 9 5.23 -5.91 -10.47
C PRO A 9 5.74 -5.83 -9.00
N LEU A 10 4.86 -6.07 -8.02
CA LEU A 10 5.18 -5.98 -6.59
C LEU A 10 5.43 -7.34 -5.93
N ASP A 11 5.49 -8.42 -6.70
CA ASP A 11 5.64 -9.80 -6.26
C ASP A 11 6.97 -10.10 -5.55
N GLY A 12 7.98 -9.24 -5.72
CA GLY A 12 9.22 -9.25 -4.94
C GLY A 12 9.13 -8.58 -3.56
N SER A 13 7.99 -7.98 -3.20
CA SER A 13 7.81 -7.28 -1.92
C SER A 13 7.58 -8.25 -0.77
N SER A 14 8.10 -7.92 0.41
CA SER A 14 7.76 -8.65 1.64
C SER A 14 6.44 -8.16 2.22
N VAL A 15 5.59 -9.07 2.71
CA VAL A 15 4.37 -8.72 3.45
C VAL A 15 4.45 -9.24 4.89
N LEU A 16 4.35 -8.33 5.84
CA LEU A 16 4.27 -8.61 7.28
C LEU A 16 2.84 -8.41 7.75
N VAL A 17 2.31 -9.38 8.50
CA VAL A 17 1.00 -9.30 9.14
C VAL A 17 1.20 -9.15 10.64
N MET A 18 0.75 -8.03 11.21
CA MET A 18 0.85 -7.82 12.66
C MET A 18 -0.02 -8.85 13.43
N PRO A 19 0.33 -9.19 14.67
CA PRO A 19 -0.47 -10.09 15.49
C PRO A 19 -1.91 -9.59 15.64
N GLY A 20 -2.88 -10.51 15.52
CA GLY A 20 -4.30 -10.20 15.71
C GLY A 20 -5.03 -9.64 14.49
N ILE A 21 -4.36 -9.48 13.35
CA ILE A 21 -5.01 -9.01 12.13
C ILE A 21 -5.88 -10.09 11.49
N ASP A 22 -7.14 -9.74 11.31
CA ASP A 22 -8.11 -10.48 10.51
C ASP A 22 -8.06 -9.98 9.06
N LEU A 23 -7.61 -10.84 8.16
CA LEU A 23 -7.44 -10.53 6.74
C LEU A 23 -8.78 -10.45 5.98
N ALA A 24 -9.88 -10.93 6.56
CA ALA A 24 -11.22 -10.81 5.99
C ALA A 24 -11.86 -9.44 6.30
N LYS A 25 -11.29 -8.68 7.24
CA LYS A 25 -11.79 -7.36 7.63
C LYS A 25 -11.06 -6.24 6.90
N SER A 26 -11.69 -5.08 6.94
CA SER A 26 -11.04 -3.83 6.57
C SER A 26 -9.87 -3.51 7.52
N GLY A 27 -8.87 -2.78 7.04
CA GLY A 27 -7.68 -2.49 7.84
C GLY A 27 -6.81 -1.35 7.32
N ILE A 28 -5.69 -1.18 8.02
CA ILE A 28 -4.63 -0.21 7.74
C ILE A 28 -3.39 -0.96 7.27
N ALA A 29 -2.74 -0.45 6.22
CA ALA A 29 -1.46 -0.94 5.75
C ALA A 29 -0.44 0.21 5.74
N ALA A 30 0.78 -0.08 6.18
CA ALA A 30 1.95 0.77 5.91
C ALA A 30 2.77 0.15 4.79
N ILE A 31 3.15 0.97 3.82
CA ILE A 31 4.07 0.60 2.75
C ILE A 31 5.36 1.37 2.98
N ILE A 32 6.44 0.63 3.20
CA ILE A 32 7.78 1.14 3.45
C ILE A 32 8.58 0.89 2.18
N VAL A 33 9.11 1.97 1.61
CA VAL A 33 9.95 1.93 0.42
C VAL A 33 11.33 2.44 0.82
N ASP A 34 12.36 1.63 0.58
CA ASP A 34 13.74 2.06 0.83
C ASP A 34 14.08 3.29 -0.03
N GLY A 35 14.54 4.36 0.62
CA GLY A 35 14.72 5.69 0.01
C GLY A 35 13.44 6.44 -0.42
N GLY A 36 12.27 5.79 -0.39
CA GLY A 36 10.98 6.35 -0.81
C GLY A 36 10.04 6.77 0.34
N GLY A 37 10.37 6.38 1.57
CA GLY A 37 9.64 6.73 2.78
C GLY A 37 8.47 5.79 3.09
N ILE A 38 7.65 6.20 4.06
CA ILE A 38 6.52 5.41 4.58
C ILE A 38 5.20 6.00 4.09
N HIS A 39 4.30 5.14 3.61
CA HIS A 39 2.97 5.52 3.17
C HIS A 39 1.92 4.70 3.93
N ILE A 40 1.02 5.37 4.64
CA ILE A 40 -0.07 4.73 5.37
C ILE A 40 -1.36 4.82 4.55
N GLY A 41 -1.99 3.68 4.32
CA GLY A 41 -3.24 3.56 3.60
C GLY A 41 -4.28 2.75 4.35
N LYS A 42 -5.54 2.93 3.97
CA LYS A 42 -6.65 2.10 4.43
C LYS A 42 -7.09 1.18 3.30
N TYR A 43 -7.59 0.00 3.64
CA TYR A 43 -8.25 -0.90 2.71
C TYR A 43 -9.56 -1.40 3.32
N THR A 44 -10.57 -1.58 2.45
CA THR A 44 -11.84 -2.24 2.83
C THR A 44 -11.77 -3.74 2.60
N SER A 45 -11.09 -4.14 1.53
CA SER A 45 -10.79 -5.51 1.13
C SER A 45 -9.31 -5.58 0.76
N LEU A 46 -8.58 -6.50 1.41
CA LEU A 46 -7.16 -6.66 1.17
C LEU A 46 -6.87 -7.12 -0.28
N SER A 47 -7.68 -8.03 -0.81
CA SER A 47 -7.50 -8.57 -2.17
C SER A 47 -7.71 -7.50 -3.24
N THR A 48 -8.72 -6.64 -3.08
CA THR A 48 -8.95 -5.51 -3.97
C THR A 48 -7.81 -4.50 -3.86
N TYR A 49 -7.40 -4.18 -2.64
CA TYR A 49 -6.33 -3.21 -2.39
C TYR A 49 -5.01 -3.63 -3.04
N THR A 50 -4.56 -4.87 -2.84
CA THR A 50 -3.29 -5.35 -3.42
C THR A 50 -3.37 -5.47 -4.94
N LYS A 51 -4.51 -5.91 -5.48
CA LYS A 51 -4.75 -5.97 -6.93
C LYS A 51 -4.67 -4.57 -7.56
N GLU A 52 -5.43 -3.61 -7.04
CA GLU A 52 -5.45 -2.25 -7.58
C GLU A 52 -4.09 -1.58 -7.43
N LEU A 53 -3.39 -1.78 -6.31
CA LEU A 53 -2.05 -1.26 -6.11
C LEU A 53 -1.09 -1.79 -7.18
N SER A 54 -1.05 -3.10 -7.38
CA SER A 54 -0.17 -3.75 -8.36
C SER A 54 -0.49 -3.29 -9.79
N GLN A 55 -1.78 -3.21 -10.14
CA GLN A 55 -2.22 -2.72 -11.45
C GLN A 55 -1.82 -1.27 -11.70
N ASN A 56 -2.04 -0.38 -10.72
CA ASN A 56 -1.71 1.04 -10.87
C ASN A 56 -0.19 1.26 -10.95
N VAL A 57 0.60 0.50 -10.19
CA VAL A 57 2.07 0.53 -10.30
C VAL A 57 2.52 0.01 -11.67
N GLY A 58 1.93 -1.09 -12.16
CA GLY A 58 2.19 -1.62 -13.50
C GLY A 58 1.90 -0.58 -14.59
N ASN A 59 0.71 0.04 -14.55
CA ASN A 59 0.34 1.10 -15.48
C ASN A 59 1.35 2.26 -15.46
N TYR A 60 1.78 2.68 -14.28
CA TYR A 60 2.77 3.75 -14.14
C TYR A 60 4.13 3.38 -14.75
N ILE A 61 4.61 2.15 -14.52
CA ILE A 61 5.88 1.67 -15.09
C ILE A 61 5.80 1.59 -16.62
N GLU A 62 4.68 1.11 -17.15
CA GLU A 62 4.44 0.94 -18.58
C GLU A 62 4.10 2.25 -19.31
N GLY A 63 4.00 3.38 -18.60
CA GLY A 63 3.60 4.66 -19.18
C GLY A 63 2.14 4.72 -19.64
N ARG A 64 1.28 3.82 -19.11
CA ARG A 64 -0.15 3.81 -19.36
C ARG A 64 -0.87 4.83 -18.47
N PRO A 65 -2.04 5.35 -18.88
CA PRO A 65 -2.80 6.29 -18.07
C PRO A 65 -3.29 5.64 -16.76
N TYR A 66 -3.41 6.42 -15.69
CA TYR A 66 -4.01 5.97 -14.42
C TYR A 66 -5.48 5.61 -14.59
N ARG A 67 -6.26 6.52 -15.18
CA ARG A 67 -7.64 6.34 -15.62
C ARG A 67 -7.83 7.09 -16.92
N GLU A 68 -8.76 6.64 -17.77
CA GLU A 68 -9.04 7.26 -19.06
C GLU A 68 -9.35 8.76 -18.94
N ASN A 69 -10.15 9.14 -17.94
CA ASN A 69 -10.53 10.53 -17.67
C ASN A 69 -9.60 11.27 -16.68
N ASN A 70 -8.54 10.61 -16.20
CA ASN A 70 -7.54 11.22 -15.31
C ASN A 70 -6.18 10.52 -15.51
N PRO A 71 -5.55 10.73 -16.68
CA PRO A 71 -4.36 9.97 -17.08
C PRO A 71 -3.18 10.16 -16.13
N ASP A 72 -3.03 11.36 -15.55
CA ASP A 72 -1.90 11.71 -14.68
C ASP A 72 -2.19 11.54 -13.18
N GLY A 73 -3.37 10.99 -12.83
CA GLY A 73 -3.87 10.89 -11.45
C GLY A 73 -3.13 9.90 -10.53
N PHE A 74 -1.95 9.40 -10.93
CA PHE A 74 -1.14 8.51 -10.10
C PHE A 74 -0.76 9.20 -8.79
N ARG A 75 -1.16 8.58 -7.68
CA ARG A 75 -0.83 9.00 -6.31
C ARG A 75 0.67 8.90 -6.06
N ARG A 76 1.17 9.65 -5.06
CA ARG A 76 2.57 9.62 -4.62
C ARG A 76 3.09 8.20 -4.39
N ILE A 77 2.29 7.35 -3.73
CA ILE A 77 2.65 5.95 -3.50
C ILE A 77 2.82 5.13 -4.78
N HIS A 78 1.97 5.32 -5.80
CA HIS A 78 2.10 4.59 -7.08
C HIS A 78 3.42 4.93 -7.76
N ARG A 79 3.77 6.23 -7.76
CA ARG A 79 5.03 6.72 -8.32
C ARG A 79 6.24 6.19 -7.56
N ALA A 80 6.22 6.31 -6.22
CA ALA A 80 7.29 5.83 -5.36
C ALA A 80 7.55 4.32 -5.53
N LEU A 81 6.49 3.51 -5.59
CA LEU A 81 6.60 2.08 -5.84
C LEU A 81 7.10 1.77 -7.24
N GLY A 82 6.64 2.48 -8.26
CA GLY A 82 7.11 2.29 -9.63
C GLY A 82 8.60 2.56 -9.78
N GLU A 83 9.08 3.66 -9.19
CA GLU A 83 10.51 3.97 -9.17
C GLU A 83 11.30 2.93 -8.37
N ALA A 84 10.80 2.50 -7.22
CA ALA A 84 11.42 1.46 -6.40
C ALA A 84 11.56 0.12 -7.17
N VAL A 85 10.52 -0.30 -7.89
CA VAL A 85 10.56 -1.51 -8.74
C VAL A 85 11.63 -1.37 -9.83
N LYS A 86 11.70 -0.22 -10.51
CA LYS A 86 12.69 0.01 -11.60
C LYS A 86 14.12 -0.14 -11.11
N VAL A 87 14.42 0.35 -9.90
CA VAL A 87 15.77 0.28 -9.30
C VAL A 87 15.99 -0.94 -8.41
N LYS A 88 14.99 -1.85 -8.32
CA LYS A 88 14.99 -3.03 -7.44
C LYS A 88 15.23 -2.67 -5.96
N ALA A 89 14.70 -1.55 -5.50
CA ALA A 89 14.71 -1.17 -4.10
C ALA A 89 13.81 -2.09 -3.28
N SER A 90 14.11 -2.20 -1.98
CA SER A 90 13.31 -3.00 -1.06
C SER A 90 11.95 -2.36 -0.80
N ILE A 91 10.90 -3.17 -0.84
CA ILE A 91 9.51 -2.77 -0.55
C ILE A 91 8.94 -3.72 0.50
N SER A 92 8.43 -3.15 1.59
CA SER A 92 7.76 -3.91 2.64
C SER A 92 6.35 -3.38 2.87
N VAL A 93 5.38 -4.29 2.94
CA VAL A 93 3.99 -3.98 3.30
C VAL A 93 3.72 -4.56 4.68
N VAL A 94 3.24 -3.73 5.61
CA VAL A 94 2.87 -4.12 6.96
C VAL A 94 1.38 -3.93 7.14
N LEU A 95 0.64 -5.01 7.40
CA LEU A 95 -0.78 -4.94 7.76
C LEU A 95 -0.89 -4.71 9.27
N MET A 96 -1.43 -3.56 9.68
CA MET A 96 -1.20 -3.01 11.01
C MET A 96 -2.37 -3.15 11.98
N GLU A 97 -3.58 -2.79 11.55
CA GLU A 97 -4.76 -2.72 12.43
C GLU A 97 -6.05 -2.89 11.61
N ASN A 98 -7.05 -3.58 12.16
CA ASN A 98 -8.39 -3.65 11.58
C ASN A 98 -9.27 -2.47 12.04
N TRP A 99 -10.27 -2.10 11.24
CA TRP A 99 -11.25 -1.09 11.61
C TRP A 99 -12.67 -1.52 11.21
N ASP A 100 -13.68 -1.05 11.94
CA ASP A 100 -15.08 -1.46 11.77
C ASP A 100 -15.96 -0.38 11.12
N SER A 101 -15.48 0.86 11.06
CA SER A 101 -16.16 1.96 10.36
C SER A 101 -15.19 2.89 9.62
N GLN A 102 -15.69 3.56 8.58
CA GLN A 102 -14.89 4.49 7.77
C GLN A 102 -14.26 5.63 8.60
N SER A 103 -15.01 6.16 9.57
CA SER A 103 -14.56 7.22 10.48
C SER A 103 -13.46 6.72 11.41
N GLN A 104 -13.64 5.54 12.02
CA GLN A 104 -12.60 4.91 12.83
C GLN A 104 -11.33 4.66 12.01
N GLY A 105 -11.46 4.12 10.79
CA GLY A 105 -10.32 3.89 9.91
C GLY A 105 -9.57 5.18 9.58
N GLU A 106 -10.27 6.30 9.33
CA GLU A 106 -9.61 7.60 9.08
C GLU A 106 -8.89 8.12 10.32
N ASN A 107 -9.51 8.02 11.50
CA ASN A 107 -8.89 8.43 12.76
C ASN A 107 -7.62 7.63 13.04
N LEU A 108 -7.66 6.30 12.84
CA LEU A 108 -6.49 5.43 13.01
C LEU A 108 -5.36 5.80 12.05
N LYS A 109 -5.68 5.99 10.76
CA LYS A 109 -4.70 6.41 9.75
C LYS A 109 -4.03 7.73 10.15
N ASN A 110 -4.81 8.75 10.54
CA ASN A 110 -4.26 10.06 10.90
C ASN A 110 -3.37 9.98 12.14
N LYS A 111 -3.81 9.27 13.19
CA LYS A 111 -3.01 9.03 14.40
C LYS A 111 -1.67 8.34 14.08
N LEU A 112 -1.68 7.35 13.18
CA LEU A 112 -0.46 6.67 12.73
C LEU A 112 0.45 7.61 11.92
N MET A 113 -0.11 8.45 11.05
CA MET A 113 0.66 9.43 10.29
C MET A 113 1.34 10.46 11.21
N GLU A 114 0.65 10.94 12.25
CA GLU A 114 1.21 11.84 13.27
C GLU A 114 2.35 11.19 14.07
N SER A 115 2.21 9.90 14.38
CA SER A 115 3.21 9.14 15.13
C SER A 115 4.50 8.89 14.34
N ILE A 116 4.43 8.86 13.00
CA ILE A 116 5.59 8.69 12.13
C ILE A 116 6.25 10.05 11.80
N GLY A 117 5.46 11.12 11.71
CA GLY A 117 5.97 12.48 11.43
C GLY A 117 6.66 13.16 12.62
N THR A 118 6.71 12.52 13.79
CA THR A 118 7.39 13.00 15.00
C THR A 118 8.76 12.36 15.24
N LEU A 119 9.26 11.56 14.29
CA LEU A 119 10.62 11.01 14.23
C LEU A 119 11.50 11.82 13.26
#